data_AF-A0A251YDU5-F1
#
_entry.id   AF-A0A251YDU5-F1
#
_cell.length_a   1.000
_cell.length_b   1.000
_cell.length_c   1.000
_cell.angle_alpha   90.00
_cell.angle_beta   90.00
_cell.angle_gamma   90.00
#
_symmetry.space_group_name_H-M   'P 1'
#
loop_
_entity.id
_entity.type
_entity.pdbx_description
1 polymer ?
#
loop_
_entity_poly.entity_id
_entity_poly.type
_entity_poly.pdbx_seq_one_letter_code
_entity_poly.pdbx_strand_id
1 'polypeptide(L)' 'MSDALIAGIVVVPLVLAYVALIGTALVQVVRDRALAGLSRDLWIAGLVLVPVLGAIAWYGVGHRTADAQRAVQRLRLGL' A
#
# COMPACT_ATOMS: atom_id res chain seq x y z
N MET A 1 -11.17 4.03 -23.11
CA MET A 1 -10.82 5.06 -22.11
C MET A 1 -9.31 5.06 -21.97
N SER A 2 -8.66 6.23 -21.91
CA SER A 2 -7.21 6.30 -21.73
C SER A 2 -6.82 5.90 -20.31
N ASP A 3 -5.63 5.32 -20.15
CA ASP A 3 -5.10 4.91 -18.84
C ASP A 3 -5.03 6.09 -17.86
N ALA A 4 -4.73 7.29 -18.36
CA ALA A 4 -4.73 8.52 -17.60
C ALA A 4 -6.13 8.88 -17.04
N LEU A 5 -7.20 8.57 -17.77
CA LEU A 5 -8.57 8.80 -17.33
C LEU A 5 -9.00 7.81 -16.24
N ILE A 6 -8.57 6.54 -16.35
CA ILE A 6 -8.79 5.52 -15.30
C ILE A 6 -7.99 5.90 -14.05
N ALA A 7 -6.73 6.33 -14.21
CA ALA A 7 -5.91 6.83 -13.11
C ALA A 7 -6.58 8.04 -12.43
N GLY A 8 -7.10 9.00 -13.20
CA GLY A 8 -7.80 10.17 -12.66
C GLY A 8 -9.07 9.82 -11.90
N ILE A 9 -9.95 8.99 -12.48
CA ILE A 9 -11.28 8.71 -11.90
C ILE A 9 -11.20 7.73 -10.72
N VAL A 10 -10.30 6.75 -10.77
CA VAL A 10 -10.27 5.66 -9.79
C VAL A 10 -9.15 5.86 -8.79
N VAL A 11 -7.92 6.12 -9.26
CA VAL A 11 -6.75 6.14 -8.37
C VAL A 11 -6.77 7.38 -7.48
N VAL A 12 -7.09 8.55 -8.03
CA VAL A 12 -7.08 9.80 -7.24
C VAL A 12 -8.07 9.75 -6.07
N PRO A 13 -9.37 9.43 -6.25
CA PRO A 13 -10.29 9.33 -5.11
C PRO A 13 -9.87 8.25 -4.11
N LEU A 14 -9.33 7.14 -4.58
CA LEU A 14 -8.88 6.06 -3.70
C LEU A 14 -7.69 6.49 -2.83
N VAL A 15 -6.72 7.20 -3.41
CA VAL A 15 -5.58 7.77 -2.66
C VAL A 15 -6.06 8.80 -1.64
N LEU A 16 -6.98 9.69 -2.02
CA LEU A 16 -7.54 10.68 -1.10
C LEU A 16 -8.28 10.02 0.07
N ALA A 17 -9.14 9.04 -0.22
CA ALA A 17 -9.86 8.27 0.80
C ALA A 17 -8.87 7.54 1.72
N TYR A 18 -7.84 6.92 1.15
CA TYR A 18 -6.80 6.23 1.90
C TYR A 18 -6.06 7.17 2.87
N VAL A 19 -5.62 8.33 2.40
CA VAL A 19 -4.95 9.34 3.23
C VAL A 19 -5.89 9.85 4.34
N ALA A 20 -7.16 10.10 4.02
CA ALA A 20 -8.15 10.55 5.00
C ALA A 20 -8.38 9.49 6.09
N LEU A 21 -8.47 8.21 5.72
CA LEU A 21 -8.63 7.10 6.67
C LEU A 21 -7.41 6.94 7.58
N ILE A 22 -6.19 6.98 7.03
CA ILE A 22 -4.97 6.91 7.85
C ILE A 22 -4.88 8.11 8.79
N GLY A 23 -5.14 9.33 8.29
CA GLY A 23 -5.11 10.54 9.11
C GLY A 23 -6.14 10.51 10.23
N THR A 24 -7.37 10.10 9.95
CA THR A 24 -8.41 9.95 10.98
C THR A 24 -8.07 8.87 12.00
N ALA A 25 -7.53 7.73 11.57
CA ALA A 25 -7.07 6.67 12.48
C ALA A 25 -5.95 7.16 13.41
N LEU A 26 -4.97 7.88 12.88
CA LEU A 26 -3.89 8.48 13.69
C LEU A 26 -4.44 9.47 14.73
N VAL A 27 -5.38 10.33 14.33
CA VAL A 27 -6.04 11.28 15.24
C VAL A 27 -6.79 10.53 16.34
N GLN A 28 -7.51 9.45 16.00
CA GLN A 28 -8.22 8.62 16.98
C GLN A 28 -7.26 7.99 17.98
N VAL A 29 -6.18 7.35 17.51
CA VAL A 29 -5.16 6.72 18.36
C VAL A 29 -4.49 7.73 19.29
N VAL A 30 -4.17 8.93 18.81
CA VAL A 30 -3.56 9.99 19.63
C VAL A 30 -4.51 10.53 20.68
N ARG A 31 -5.81 10.62 20.36
CA ARG A 31 -6.84 11.17 21.26
C ARG A 31 -7.41 10.14 22.23
N ASP A 32 -7.23 8.87 21.96
CA ASP A 32 -7.71 7.80 22.83
C ASP A 32 -6.92 7.78 24.14
N ARG A 33 -7.62 8.06 25.24
CA ARG A 33 -7.03 8.10 26.58
C ARG A 33 -6.84 6.71 27.18
N ALA A 34 -7.47 5.67 26.61
CA ALA A 34 -7.27 4.29 27.02
C ALA A 34 -5.98 3.68 26.44
N LEU A 35 -5.49 4.22 25.32
CA LEU A 35 -4.23 3.82 24.71
C LEU A 35 -3.07 4.64 25.30
N ALA A 36 -2.41 4.09 26.33
CA ALA A 36 -1.27 4.73 26.98
C ALA A 36 0.07 4.04 26.64
N GLY A 37 1.14 4.84 26.61
CA GLY A 37 2.53 4.39 26.47
C GLY A 37 2.79 3.57 25.19
N LEU A 38 3.46 2.43 25.35
CA LEU A 38 3.95 1.60 24.26
C LEU A 38 2.86 1.15 23.27
N SER A 39 1.64 0.91 23.76
CA SER A 39 0.54 0.48 22.87
C SER A 39 0.20 1.54 21.83
N ARG A 40 0.15 2.82 22.25
CA ARG A 40 -0.11 3.94 21.33
C ARG A 40 1.00 4.06 20.29
N ASP A 41 2.25 3.94 20.72
CA ASP A 41 3.41 4.06 19.84
C ASP A 41 3.44 2.94 18.80
N LEU A 42 3.10 1.71 19.19
CA LEU A 42 2.97 0.58 18.27
C LEU A 42 1.85 0.78 17.25
N TRP A 43 0.71 1.34 17.66
CA TRP A 43 -0.38 1.65 16.73
C TRP A 43 0.01 2.71 15.71
N ILE A 44 0.65 3.80 16.15
CA ILE A 44 1.15 4.84 15.27
C ILE A 44 2.20 4.27 14.31
N ALA A 45 3.18 3.52 14.85
CA ALA A 45 4.21 2.88 14.04
C ALA A 45 3.62 1.91 13.02
N GLY A 46 2.64 1.09 13.41
CA GLY A 46 1.94 0.17 12.52
C GLY A 46 1.21 0.88 11.39
N LEU A 47 0.43 1.92 11.70
CA LEU A 47 -0.31 2.72 10.71
C LEU A 47 0.59 3.38 9.67
N VAL A 48 1.81 3.74 10.05
CA VAL A 48 2.78 4.40 9.15
C VAL A 48 3.67 3.39 8.41
N LEU A 49 4.21 2.40 9.12
CA LEU A 49 5.23 1.50 8.58
C LEU A 49 4.63 0.43 7.69
N VAL A 50 3.47 -0.14 8.04
CA VAL A 50 2.86 -1.24 7.25
C VAL A 50 2.61 -0.82 5.79
N PRO A 51 2.03 0.35 5.49
CA PRO A 51 1.89 0.82 4.12
C PRO A 51 3.22 0.98 3.37
N VAL A 52 4.22 1.53 4.05
CA VAL A 52 5.54 1.77 3.46
C VAL A 52 6.23 0.44 3.13
N LEU A 53 6.20 -0.50 4.06
CA LEU A 53 6.75 -1.84 3.85
C LEU A 53 5.99 -2.59 2.75
N GLY A 54 4.66 -2.47 2.68
CA GLY A 54 3.85 -3.03 1.60
C GLY A 54 4.25 -2.47 0.24
N ALA A 55 4.44 -1.16 0.13
CA ALA A 55 4.92 -0.52 -1.09
C ALA A 55 6.32 -1.00 -1.47
N ILE A 56 7.26 -1.03 -0.52
CA ILE A 56 8.63 -1.53 -0.74
C ILE A 56 8.60 -2.99 -1.22
N ALA A 57 7.80 -3.84 -0.57
CA ALA A 57 7.64 -5.25 -0.96
C ALA A 57 7.08 -5.39 -2.38
N TRP A 58 6.11 -4.56 -2.76
CA TRP A 58 5.56 -4.57 -4.11
C TRP A 58 6.59 -4.13 -5.17
N TYR A 59 7.26 -2.99 -4.96
CA TYR A 59 8.26 -2.50 -5.92
C TYR A 59 9.51 -3.37 -5.97
N GLY A 60 9.89 -3.97 -4.85
CA GLY A 60 11.05 -4.87 -4.75
C GLY A 60 10.80 -6.27 -5.29
N VAL A 61 9.61 -6.85 -5.04
CA VAL A 61 9.32 -8.26 -5.36
C VAL A 61 8.20 -8.36 -6.38
N GLY A 62 7.03 -7.79 -6.07
CA GLY A 62 5.81 -7.90 -6.89
C GLY A 62 5.99 -7.49 -8.34
N HIS A 63 6.72 -6.39 -8.59
CA HIS A 63 7.00 -5.95 -9.95
C HIS A 63 7.90 -6.93 -10.72
N ARG A 64 8.89 -7.53 -10.06
CA ARG A 64 9.84 -8.46 -10.67
C ARG A 64 9.23 -9.83 -10.98
N THR A 65 8.19 -10.24 -10.25
CA THR A 65 7.46 -11.49 -10.53
C THR A 65 6.85 -11.52 -11.93
N ALA A 66 6.39 -10.39 -12.47
CA ALA A 66 5.86 -10.34 -13.83
C ALA A 66 6.94 -10.66 -14.88
N ASP A 67 8.17 -10.18 -14.69
CA ASP A 67 9.28 -10.48 -15.58
C ASP A 67 9.71 -11.94 -15.50
N ALA A 68 9.75 -12.49 -14.28
CA ALA A 68 10.00 -13.91 -14.08
C ALA A 68 8.93 -14.78 -14.76
N GLN A 69 7.65 -14.43 -14.65
CA GLN A 69 6.56 -15.14 -15.33
C GLN A 69 6.70 -15.07 -16.85
N ARG A 70 7.06 -13.91 -17.41
CA ARG A 70 7.31 -13.77 -18.86
C ARG A 70 8.46 -14.64 -19.34
N ALA A 71 9.54 -14.74 -18.57
CA ALA A 71 10.69 -15.58 -18.91
C ALA A 71 10.31 -17.08 -18.94
N VAL A 72 9.58 -17.54 -17.93
CA VAL A 72 9.04 -18.91 -17.87
C VAL A 72 8.10 -19.19 -19.05
N GLN A 73 7.22 -18.23 -19.38
CA GLN A 73 6.27 -18.41 -20.48
C GLN A 73 6.96 -18.50 -21.84
N ARG A 74 8.04 -17.75 -22.07
CA ARG A 74 8.85 -17.89 -23.30
C ARG A 74 9.51 -19.27 -23.40
N LEU A 75 10.06 -19.78 -22.29
CA LEU A 75 10.65 -21.13 -22.25
C LEU A 75 9.61 -22.22 -22.55
N ARG A 76 8.38 -22.05 -22.05
CA ARG A 76 7.27 -22.99 -22.30
C ARG A 76 6.77 -22.99 -23.75
N LEU A 77 6.85 -21.85 -24.45
CA LEU A 77 6.40 -21.72 -25.84
C LEU A 77 7.49 -22.08 -26.87
N GLY A 78 8.74 -22.19 -26.43
CA GLY A 78 9.87 -22.63 -27.26
C GLY A 78 10.17 -24.14 -27.18
N LEU A 79 9.44 -24.86 -26.33
CA LEU A 79 9.38 -26.33 -26.25
C LEU A 79 8.06 -26.81 -26.83
#